data_AF-A0A3C0NFI4-F1
#
_entry.id   AF-A0A3C0NFI4-F1
#
_cell.length_a   1.000
_cell.length_b   1.000
_cell.length_c   1.000
_cell.angle_alpha   90.00
_cell.angle_beta   90.00
_cell.angle_gamma   90.00
#
_symmetry.space_group_name_H-M   'P 1'
#
loop_
_entity.id
_entity.type
_entity.pdbx_description
1 polymer ?
#
loop_
_entity_poly.entity_id
_entity_poly.type
_entity_poly.pdbx_seq_one_letter_code
_entity_poly.pdbx_strand_id
1 'polypeptide(L)'
;MTMNLLLDRALISQTLGQSIQITQNVLKAFATAEDFTIKMTVAFGDRFDAKVANELAQDWSNGDFTALPPIAILSNVEINGAMGAFAKATNTIYLSREYLTQNAGNPDVVASVLLEEVGHYIDSRINELEAPGDEGAIFSALVRGETLSEQDLQQLRAEDDSATILLDGQIIVIEQATFTGTDNNDLLPPTRRINRRGNDIFKPGLGNDTVDGGTGNDLLIVDYSANTYSGLVSSGGGINGTIQAQKNALGQFDRVTYTNIEQFDITGTGFDDIIYGGALDDTLHGEGGDDYIDGGNGNNIL
;
A
#
# COMPACT_ATOMS: atom_id res chain seq x y z
N MET A 1 0.85 30.69 -17.08
CA MET A 1 0.03 29.54 -16.62
C MET A 1 0.06 28.35 -17.58
N THR A 2 0.06 28.55 -18.90
CA THR A 2 0.10 27.46 -19.91
C THR A 2 1.41 26.70 -20.03
N MET A 3 2.56 27.34 -19.75
CA MET A 3 3.88 26.70 -19.87
C MET A 3 4.15 25.68 -18.76
N ASN A 4 3.77 25.97 -17.51
CA ASN A 4 3.91 25.02 -16.38
C ASN A 4 3.02 23.78 -16.59
N LEU A 5 1.79 23.97 -17.07
CA LEU A 5 0.87 22.84 -17.31
C LEU A 5 1.36 21.87 -18.40
N LEU A 6 2.14 22.37 -19.38
CA LEU A 6 2.75 21.55 -20.43
C LEU A 6 3.97 20.78 -19.91
N LEU A 7 4.79 21.42 -19.06
CA LEU A 7 5.93 20.77 -18.38
C LEU A 7 5.45 19.65 -17.45
N ASP A 8 4.38 19.86 -16.69
CA ASP A 8 3.83 18.86 -15.76
C ASP A 8 3.33 17.62 -16.52
N ARG A 9 2.63 17.81 -17.65
CA ARG A 9 2.16 16.68 -18.48
C ARG A 9 3.32 15.89 -19.11
N ALA A 10 4.37 16.58 -19.54
CA ALA A 10 5.55 15.92 -20.09
C ALA A 10 6.28 15.08 -19.04
N LEU A 11 6.42 15.61 -17.82
CA LEU A 11 7.05 14.89 -16.72
C LEU A 11 6.24 13.65 -16.30
N ILE A 12 4.90 13.76 -16.22
CA ILE A 12 4.02 12.61 -15.91
C ILE A 12 4.15 11.53 -16.98
N SER A 13 4.13 11.91 -18.26
CA SER A 13 4.30 10.96 -19.37
C SER A 13 5.67 10.28 -19.34
N GLN A 14 6.73 11.04 -19.00
CA GLN A 14 8.06 10.51 -18.84
C GLN A 14 8.14 9.52 -17.67
N THR A 15 7.55 9.88 -16.53
CA THR A 15 7.47 9.04 -15.33
C THR A 15 6.80 7.71 -15.66
N LEU A 16 5.61 7.73 -16.26
CA LEU A 16 4.91 6.51 -16.65
C LEU A 16 5.74 5.64 -17.61
N GLY A 17 6.35 6.24 -18.64
CA GLY A 17 7.21 5.51 -19.57
C GLY A 17 8.41 4.86 -18.91
N GLN A 18 9.07 5.56 -17.98
CA GLN A 18 10.18 5.00 -17.19
C GLN A 18 9.72 3.89 -16.25
N SER A 19 8.55 4.06 -15.62
CA SER A 19 7.98 3.08 -14.69
C SER A 19 7.64 1.77 -15.39
N ILE A 20 7.07 1.85 -16.60
CA ILE A 20 6.82 0.68 -17.46
C ILE A 20 8.14 -0.01 -17.81
N GLN A 21 9.18 0.75 -18.17
CA GLN A 21 10.48 0.18 -18.50
C GLN A 21 11.13 -0.52 -17.30
N ILE A 22 11.02 0.06 -16.10
CA ILE A 22 11.50 -0.54 -14.85
C ILE A 22 10.75 -1.86 -14.59
N THR A 23 9.42 -1.82 -14.65
CA THR A 23 8.55 -3.01 -14.50
C THR A 23 8.99 -4.14 -15.43
N GLN A 24 9.15 -3.84 -16.73
CA GLN A 24 9.61 -4.81 -17.72
C GLN A 24 11.01 -5.36 -17.44
N ASN A 25 11.94 -4.52 -17.01
CA ASN A 25 13.29 -4.96 -16.65
C ASN A 25 13.29 -5.88 -15.43
N VAL A 26 12.48 -5.57 -14.42
CA VAL A 26 12.29 -6.39 -13.22
C VAL A 26 11.70 -7.75 -13.59
N LEU A 27 10.62 -7.78 -14.38
CA LEU A 27 10.00 -9.02 -14.86
C LEU A 27 10.98 -9.87 -15.69
N LYS A 28 11.78 -9.24 -16.55
CA LYS A 28 12.79 -9.93 -17.35
C LYS A 28 13.89 -10.55 -16.50
N ALA A 29 14.35 -9.86 -15.46
CA ALA A 29 15.32 -10.40 -14.52
C ALA A 29 14.70 -11.57 -13.73
N PHE A 30 13.49 -11.37 -13.21
CA PHE A 30 12.73 -12.36 -12.46
C PHE A 30 12.49 -13.66 -13.25
N ALA A 31 12.15 -13.55 -14.53
CA ALA A 31 11.90 -14.70 -15.42
C ALA A 31 13.07 -15.70 -15.53
N THR A 32 14.29 -15.27 -15.19
CA THR A 32 15.50 -16.12 -15.24
C THR A 32 16.12 -16.35 -13.86
N ALA A 33 15.46 -15.89 -12.80
CA ALA A 33 15.97 -16.01 -11.44
C ALA A 33 15.97 -17.47 -10.99
N GLU A 34 17.03 -17.89 -10.28
CA GLU A 34 17.12 -19.25 -9.72
C GLU A 34 16.01 -19.55 -8.72
N ASP A 35 15.46 -18.51 -8.07
CA ASP A 35 14.37 -18.57 -7.11
C ASP A 35 12.98 -18.29 -7.71
N PHE A 36 12.84 -18.27 -9.05
CA PHE A 36 11.58 -18.00 -9.74
C PHE A 36 10.41 -18.81 -9.17
N THR A 37 10.55 -20.14 -9.14
CA THR A 37 9.49 -21.03 -8.64
C THR A 37 9.18 -20.80 -7.16
N ILE A 38 10.19 -20.47 -6.35
CA ILE A 38 10.00 -20.20 -4.92
C ILE A 38 9.15 -18.95 -4.75
N LYS A 39 9.50 -17.85 -5.43
CA LYS A 39 8.75 -16.59 -5.36
C LYS A 39 7.33 -16.73 -5.91
N MET A 40 7.14 -17.46 -7.01
CA MET A 40 5.81 -17.79 -7.53
C MET A 40 4.98 -18.56 -6.50
N THR A 41 5.60 -19.52 -5.79
CA THR A 41 4.91 -20.30 -4.75
C THR A 41 4.53 -19.44 -3.54
N VAL A 42 5.39 -18.49 -3.14
CA VAL A 42 5.12 -17.60 -2.01
C VAL A 42 3.96 -16.65 -2.31
N ALA A 43 3.93 -16.07 -3.52
CA ALA A 43 2.88 -15.15 -3.95
C ALA A 43 1.56 -15.87 -4.27
N PHE A 44 1.60 -16.89 -5.14
CA PHE A 44 0.40 -17.44 -5.79
C PHE A 44 -0.01 -18.84 -5.29
N GLY A 45 0.67 -19.36 -4.26
CA GLY A 45 0.44 -20.70 -3.71
C GLY A 45 1.12 -21.82 -4.50
N ASP A 46 0.90 -23.08 -4.10
CA ASP A 46 1.60 -24.25 -4.64
C ASP A 46 0.86 -24.97 -5.79
N ARG A 47 -0.30 -24.45 -6.20
CA ARG A 47 -1.21 -25.11 -7.17
C ARG A 47 -1.40 -24.36 -8.48
N PHE A 48 -0.65 -23.29 -8.72
CA PHE A 48 -0.74 -22.57 -9.98
C PHE A 48 -0.34 -23.42 -11.19
N ASP A 49 -0.86 -23.09 -12.36
CA ASP A 49 -0.47 -23.70 -13.63
C ASP A 49 0.97 -23.30 -13.98
N ALA A 50 1.91 -24.15 -13.59
CA ALA A 50 3.33 -23.96 -13.86
C ALA A 50 3.65 -23.89 -15.36
N LYS A 51 2.82 -24.48 -16.24
CA LYS A 51 3.04 -24.37 -17.69
C LYS A 51 2.78 -22.94 -18.14
N VAL A 52 1.65 -22.35 -17.75
CA VAL A 52 1.30 -20.96 -18.09
C VAL A 52 2.30 -19.99 -17.47
N ALA A 53 2.71 -20.20 -16.22
CA ALA A 53 3.74 -19.37 -15.58
C ALA A 53 5.08 -19.40 -16.35
N ASN A 54 5.51 -20.58 -16.82
CA ASN A 54 6.74 -20.72 -17.60
C ASN A 54 6.63 -20.10 -19.01
N GLU A 55 5.44 -20.13 -19.62
CA GLU A 55 5.19 -19.44 -20.90
C GLU A 55 5.32 -17.92 -20.73
N LEU A 56 4.74 -17.35 -19.67
CA LEU A 56 4.91 -15.93 -19.35
C LEU A 56 6.37 -15.56 -19.08
N ALA A 57 7.08 -16.36 -18.28
CA ALA A 57 8.50 -16.13 -18.01
C ALA A 57 9.35 -16.21 -19.29
N GLN A 58 9.03 -17.14 -20.19
CA GLN A 58 9.71 -17.25 -21.48
C GLN A 58 9.53 -15.97 -22.31
N ASP A 59 8.32 -15.43 -22.39
CA ASP A 59 8.04 -14.17 -23.11
C ASP A 59 8.87 -13.02 -22.51
N TRP A 60 8.83 -12.82 -21.19
CA TRP A 60 9.57 -11.75 -20.52
C TRP A 60 11.09 -11.87 -20.69
N SER A 61 11.63 -13.09 -20.62
CA SER A 61 13.07 -13.34 -20.83
C SER A 61 13.52 -12.95 -22.24
N ASN A 62 12.64 -13.13 -23.24
CA ASN A 62 12.86 -12.72 -24.62
C ASN A 62 12.62 -11.22 -24.84
N GLY A 63 12.11 -10.50 -23.83
CA GLY A 63 11.72 -9.09 -23.93
C GLY A 63 10.38 -8.89 -24.64
N ASP A 64 9.55 -9.93 -24.73
CA ASP A 64 8.17 -9.82 -25.17
C ASP A 64 7.27 -9.54 -23.96
N PHE A 65 6.64 -8.36 -23.98
CA PHE A 65 5.71 -7.92 -22.95
C PHE A 65 4.32 -7.64 -23.53
N THR A 66 4.06 -8.10 -24.76
CA THR A 66 2.78 -7.84 -25.45
C THR A 66 1.60 -8.54 -24.79
N ALA A 67 1.86 -9.59 -24.01
CA ALA A 67 0.88 -10.27 -23.18
C ALA A 67 0.51 -9.51 -21.90
N LEU A 68 1.27 -8.48 -21.47
CA LEU A 68 0.89 -7.69 -20.30
C LEU A 68 -0.37 -6.86 -20.58
N PRO A 69 -1.22 -6.63 -19.56
CA PRO A 69 -2.42 -5.81 -19.72
C PRO A 69 -2.11 -4.40 -20.21
N PRO A 70 -2.97 -3.79 -21.05
CA PRO A 70 -2.92 -2.35 -21.29
C PRO A 70 -3.11 -1.56 -19.99
N ILE A 71 -2.48 -0.39 -19.93
CA ILE A 71 -2.63 0.57 -18.84
C ILE A 71 -3.58 1.69 -19.28
N ALA A 72 -4.64 1.91 -18.52
CA ALA A 72 -5.56 3.03 -18.67
C ALA A 72 -5.42 3.99 -17.48
N ILE A 73 -5.52 5.30 -17.74
CA ILE A 73 -5.39 6.32 -16.69
C ILE A 73 -6.77 6.86 -16.30
N LEU A 74 -7.21 6.54 -15.10
CA LEU A 74 -8.47 7.02 -14.50
C LEU A 74 -8.18 7.96 -13.34
N SER A 75 -9.19 8.66 -12.83
CA SER A 75 -9.06 9.35 -11.54
C SER A 75 -9.12 8.36 -10.39
N ASN A 76 -8.50 8.68 -9.25
CA ASN A 76 -8.58 7.83 -8.05
C ASN A 76 -10.04 7.55 -7.63
N VAL A 77 -10.96 8.51 -7.78
CA VAL A 77 -12.38 8.33 -7.48
C VAL A 77 -13.03 7.25 -8.35
N GLU A 78 -12.62 7.15 -9.62
CA GLU A 78 -13.15 6.14 -10.55
C GLU A 78 -12.66 4.72 -10.20
N ILE A 79 -11.55 4.61 -9.45
CA ILE A 79 -10.99 3.34 -8.98
C ILE A 79 -11.01 3.21 -7.46
N ASN A 80 -12.07 3.71 -6.83
CA ASN A 80 -12.34 3.56 -5.40
C ASN A 80 -11.15 3.98 -4.49
N GLY A 81 -10.49 5.08 -4.85
CA GLY A 81 -9.38 5.66 -4.10
C GLY A 81 -8.00 5.07 -4.35
N ALA A 82 -7.89 3.96 -5.09
CA ALA A 82 -6.63 3.23 -5.24
C ALA A 82 -5.56 3.98 -6.06
N MET A 83 -4.32 3.54 -5.88
CA MET A 83 -3.16 4.01 -6.65
C MET A 83 -3.11 3.35 -8.03
N GLY A 84 -3.35 2.04 -8.06
CA GLY A 84 -3.54 1.20 -9.23
C GLY A 84 -4.72 0.26 -8.99
N ALA A 85 -5.21 -0.37 -10.05
CA ALA A 85 -6.13 -1.49 -9.90
C ALA A 85 -6.11 -2.40 -11.14
N PHE A 86 -6.24 -3.70 -10.96
CA PHE A 86 -6.30 -4.67 -12.04
C PHE A 86 -7.72 -5.19 -12.17
N ALA A 87 -8.29 -5.07 -13.37
CA ALA A 87 -9.60 -5.60 -13.67
C ALA A 87 -9.50 -6.81 -14.59
N LYS A 88 -9.74 -8.00 -14.04
CA LYS A 88 -9.81 -9.24 -14.83
C LYS A 88 -10.85 -9.17 -15.95
N ALA A 89 -12.00 -8.54 -15.69
CA ALA A 89 -13.11 -8.46 -16.64
C ALA A 89 -12.76 -7.71 -17.95
N THR A 90 -11.91 -6.69 -17.85
CA THR A 90 -11.45 -5.89 -19.00
C THR A 90 -9.99 -6.18 -19.39
N ASN A 91 -9.31 -7.04 -18.62
CA ASN A 91 -7.88 -7.29 -18.72
C ASN A 91 -7.08 -5.98 -18.82
N THR A 92 -7.30 -5.07 -17.87
CA THR A 92 -6.73 -3.71 -17.90
C THR A 92 -6.20 -3.34 -16.52
N ILE A 93 -5.03 -2.71 -16.50
CA ILE A 93 -4.51 -2.02 -15.32
C ILE A 93 -5.00 -0.57 -15.36
N TYR A 94 -5.75 -0.15 -14.35
CA TYR A 94 -6.20 1.22 -14.18
C TYR A 94 -5.28 1.93 -13.19
N LEU A 95 -4.48 2.88 -13.68
CA LEU A 95 -3.56 3.64 -12.84
C LEU A 95 -4.12 5.02 -12.53
N SER A 96 -4.09 5.41 -11.26
CA SER A 96 -4.60 6.71 -10.81
C SER A 96 -3.79 7.87 -11.41
N ARG A 97 -4.50 8.79 -12.05
CA ARG A 97 -3.94 10.04 -12.56
C ARG A 97 -3.37 10.88 -11.44
N GLU A 98 -4.07 10.93 -10.31
CA GLU A 98 -3.63 11.63 -9.12
C GLU A 98 -2.32 11.02 -8.64
N TYR A 99 -2.25 9.70 -8.45
CA TYR A 99 -1.05 8.96 -8.04
C TYR A 99 0.15 9.24 -8.95
N LEU A 100 -0.03 9.12 -10.27
CA LEU A 100 0.99 9.45 -11.27
C LEU A 100 1.46 10.90 -11.20
N THR A 101 0.55 11.82 -10.91
CA THR A 101 0.89 13.24 -10.75
C THR A 101 1.68 13.49 -9.47
N GLN A 102 1.38 12.76 -8.38
CA GLN A 102 2.12 12.87 -7.13
C GLN A 102 3.55 12.37 -7.27
N ASN A 103 3.72 11.28 -8.00
CA ASN A 103 5.00 10.60 -8.20
C ASN A 103 5.73 11.02 -9.47
N ALA A 104 5.38 12.18 -10.04
CA ALA A 104 6.07 12.72 -11.21
C ALA A 104 7.58 12.91 -10.92
N GLY A 105 8.44 12.23 -11.68
CA GLY A 105 9.88 12.16 -11.45
C GLY A 105 10.36 11.02 -10.56
N ASN A 106 9.44 10.20 -10.01
CA ASN A 106 9.72 9.06 -9.13
C ASN A 106 9.21 7.75 -9.76
N PRO A 107 9.83 7.28 -10.86
CA PRO A 107 9.30 6.15 -11.62
C PRO A 107 9.40 4.80 -10.89
N ASP A 108 10.31 4.64 -9.92
CA ASP A 108 10.43 3.40 -9.13
C ASP A 108 9.19 3.16 -8.25
N VAL A 109 8.63 4.23 -7.67
CA VAL A 109 7.41 4.17 -6.84
C VAL A 109 6.19 3.81 -7.70
N VAL A 110 6.10 4.36 -8.90
CA VAL A 110 5.03 3.96 -9.83
C VAL A 110 5.22 2.53 -10.33
N ALA A 111 6.47 2.08 -10.52
CA ALA A 111 6.77 0.73 -10.94
C ALA A 111 6.42 -0.32 -9.87
N SER A 112 6.50 -0.02 -8.57
CA SER A 112 6.07 -0.97 -7.53
C SER A 112 4.58 -1.28 -7.62
N VAL A 113 3.74 -0.24 -7.82
CA VAL A 113 2.30 -0.42 -8.06
C VAL A 113 2.07 -1.17 -9.38
N LEU A 114 2.76 -0.83 -10.47
CA LEU A 114 2.61 -1.58 -11.72
C LEU A 114 2.98 -3.07 -11.58
N LEU A 115 3.99 -3.40 -10.77
CA LEU A 115 4.38 -4.79 -10.52
C LEU A 115 3.31 -5.54 -9.72
N GLU A 116 2.68 -4.88 -8.76
CA GLU A 116 1.56 -5.41 -7.97
C GLU A 116 0.34 -5.71 -8.85
N GLU A 117 -0.04 -4.78 -9.70
CA GLU A 117 -1.11 -4.99 -10.69
C GLU A 117 -0.79 -6.07 -11.73
N VAL A 118 0.50 -6.23 -12.06
CA VAL A 118 0.96 -7.36 -12.87
C VAL A 118 0.86 -8.67 -12.09
N GLY A 119 1.04 -8.65 -10.77
CA GLY A 119 0.83 -9.80 -9.88
C GLY A 119 -0.60 -10.33 -9.96
N HIS A 120 -1.61 -9.46 -9.76
CA HIS A 120 -3.02 -9.85 -9.92
C HIS A 120 -3.35 -10.34 -11.34
N TYR A 121 -2.75 -9.71 -12.36
CA TYR A 121 -2.85 -10.23 -13.74
C TYR A 121 -2.29 -11.65 -13.83
N ILE A 122 -1.10 -11.90 -13.31
CA ILE A 122 -0.46 -13.22 -13.33
C ILE A 122 -1.36 -14.24 -12.61
N ASP A 123 -1.82 -13.94 -11.41
CA ASP A 123 -2.72 -14.82 -10.64
C ASP A 123 -3.94 -15.23 -11.47
N SER A 124 -4.61 -14.24 -12.07
CA SER A 124 -5.80 -14.45 -12.91
C SER A 124 -5.58 -15.36 -14.12
N ARG A 125 -4.32 -15.58 -14.52
CA ARG A 125 -3.91 -16.43 -15.66
C ARG A 125 -3.46 -17.82 -15.23
N ILE A 126 -2.83 -17.94 -14.06
CA ILE A 126 -2.20 -19.19 -13.62
C ILE A 126 -3.07 -19.95 -12.61
N ASN A 127 -4.00 -19.27 -11.95
CA ASN A 127 -4.89 -19.84 -10.94
C ASN A 127 -6.35 -19.83 -11.41
N GLU A 128 -7.05 -20.96 -11.19
CA GLU A 128 -8.50 -21.05 -11.45
C GLU A 128 -9.32 -20.38 -10.34
N LEU A 129 -8.80 -20.45 -9.12
CA LEU A 129 -9.32 -19.79 -7.92
C LEU A 129 -8.26 -18.80 -7.47
N GLU A 130 -8.68 -17.56 -7.27
CA GLU A 130 -7.85 -16.46 -6.76
C GLU A 130 -7.01 -16.90 -5.56
N ALA A 131 -5.74 -16.50 -5.57
CA ALA A 131 -4.89 -16.65 -4.39
C ALA A 131 -5.48 -15.83 -3.23
N PRO A 132 -5.37 -16.29 -1.99
CA PRO A 132 -5.90 -15.54 -0.86
C PRO A 132 -5.01 -14.33 -0.53
N GLY A 133 -5.65 -13.20 -0.28
CA GLY A 133 -4.98 -11.98 0.16
C GLY A 133 -4.57 -11.08 -1.01
N ASP A 134 -3.63 -10.20 -0.75
CA ASP A 134 -3.01 -9.36 -1.78
C ASP A 134 -1.75 -10.05 -2.35
N GLU A 135 -1.96 -11.03 -3.25
CA GLU A 135 -0.85 -11.71 -3.94
C GLU A 135 -0.06 -10.77 -4.85
N GLY A 136 -0.69 -9.67 -5.29
CA GLY A 136 -0.08 -8.60 -6.06
C GLY A 136 1.07 -7.95 -5.29
N ALA A 137 0.81 -7.50 -4.06
CA ALA A 137 1.80 -6.84 -3.22
C ALA A 137 2.93 -7.80 -2.83
N ILE A 138 2.59 -9.06 -2.50
CA ILE A 138 3.60 -10.11 -2.24
C ILE A 138 4.50 -10.28 -3.46
N PHE A 139 3.92 -10.41 -4.65
CA PHE A 139 4.68 -10.54 -5.89
C PHE A 139 5.59 -9.33 -6.11
N SER A 140 5.05 -8.12 -5.99
CA SER A 140 5.78 -6.85 -6.18
C SER A 140 6.99 -6.76 -5.26
N ALA A 141 6.83 -7.06 -3.97
CA ALA A 141 7.92 -7.06 -2.99
C ALA A 141 9.02 -8.07 -3.38
N LEU A 142 8.64 -9.31 -3.70
CA LEU A 142 9.58 -10.39 -3.99
C LEU A 142 10.41 -10.14 -5.27
N VAL A 143 9.80 -9.60 -6.32
CA VAL A 143 10.52 -9.33 -7.58
C VAL A 143 11.40 -8.08 -7.50
N ARG A 144 11.11 -7.16 -6.57
CA ARG A 144 11.97 -6.02 -6.23
C ARG A 144 13.10 -6.38 -5.25
N GLY A 145 13.12 -7.62 -4.75
CA GLY A 145 14.16 -8.14 -3.86
C GLY A 145 13.96 -7.78 -2.39
N GLU A 146 12.75 -7.39 -2.01
CA GLU A 146 12.38 -7.15 -0.62
C GLU A 146 12.26 -8.48 0.13
N THR A 147 12.51 -8.44 1.44
CA THR A 147 12.35 -9.61 2.33
C THR A 147 11.09 -9.40 3.15
N LEU A 148 10.12 -10.28 2.98
CA LEU A 148 8.88 -10.28 3.76
C LEU A 148 9.05 -11.18 4.99
N SER A 149 8.71 -10.66 6.16
CA SER A 149 8.62 -11.44 7.39
C SER A 149 7.43 -12.41 7.34
N GLU A 150 7.39 -13.39 8.25
CA GLU A 150 6.20 -14.26 8.38
C GLU A 150 4.96 -13.47 8.81
N GLN A 151 5.14 -12.36 9.53
CA GLN A 151 4.06 -11.48 9.94
C GLN A 151 3.53 -10.68 8.73
N ASP A 152 4.42 -10.13 7.91
CA ASP A 152 4.06 -9.38 6.69
C ASP A 152 3.27 -10.30 5.75
N LEU A 153 3.74 -11.53 5.54
CA LEU A 153 3.06 -12.51 4.72
C LEU A 153 1.69 -12.90 5.28
N GLN A 154 1.53 -12.96 6.61
CA GLN A 154 0.23 -13.23 7.22
C GLN A 154 -0.75 -12.06 7.05
N GLN A 155 -0.26 -10.82 7.15
CA GLN A 155 -1.07 -9.63 6.93
C GLN A 155 -1.51 -9.54 5.47
N LEU A 156 -0.58 -9.62 4.52
CA LEU A 156 -0.88 -9.55 3.09
C LEU A 156 -1.82 -10.69 2.66
N ARG A 157 -1.63 -11.92 3.17
CA ARG A 157 -2.55 -13.05 2.87
C ARG A 157 -3.94 -12.92 3.48
N ALA A 158 -4.14 -11.98 4.39
CA ALA A 158 -5.42 -11.70 5.02
C ALA A 158 -6.10 -10.43 4.48
N GLU A 159 -5.41 -9.67 3.63
CA GLU A 159 -5.90 -8.43 3.05
C GLU A 159 -6.86 -8.71 1.89
N ASP A 160 -8.09 -8.21 1.99
CA ASP A 160 -9.05 -8.23 0.88
C ASP A 160 -9.00 -6.86 0.21
N ASP A 161 -8.24 -6.78 -0.89
CA ASP A 161 -8.06 -5.59 -1.71
C ASP A 161 -9.05 -5.52 -2.88
N SER A 162 -10.03 -6.44 -2.91
CA SER A 162 -11.07 -6.46 -3.93
C SER A 162 -12.10 -5.35 -3.73
N ALA A 163 -12.50 -4.71 -4.82
CA ALA A 163 -13.59 -3.74 -4.82
C ALA A 163 -14.44 -3.76 -6.09
N THR A 164 -15.67 -3.26 -5.98
CA THR A 164 -16.54 -3.06 -7.14
C THR A 164 -16.61 -1.58 -7.51
N ILE A 165 -16.31 -1.27 -8.77
CA ILE A 165 -16.43 0.09 -9.33
C ILE A 165 -17.48 0.13 -10.43
N LEU A 166 -17.97 1.35 -10.73
CA LEU A 166 -18.84 1.61 -11.86
C LEU A 166 -18.05 2.34 -12.95
N LEU A 167 -17.71 1.63 -14.03
CA LEU A 167 -17.00 2.20 -15.18
C LEU A 167 -17.89 2.12 -16.42
N ASP A 168 -18.13 3.26 -17.06
CA ASP A 168 -19.00 3.36 -18.25
C ASP A 168 -20.40 2.70 -18.08
N GLY A 169 -20.92 2.71 -16.86
CA GLY A 169 -22.22 2.10 -16.53
C GLY A 169 -22.19 0.59 -16.30
N GLN A 170 -21.01 -0.04 -16.28
CA GLN A 170 -20.80 -1.45 -15.94
C GLN A 170 -20.18 -1.58 -14.55
N ILE A 171 -20.67 -2.53 -13.77
CA ILE A 171 -20.04 -2.91 -12.50
C ILE A 171 -18.87 -3.84 -12.81
N ILE A 172 -17.68 -3.47 -12.36
CA ILE A 172 -16.44 -4.20 -12.58
C ILE A 172 -15.81 -4.48 -11.21
N VAL A 173 -15.35 -5.71 -11.02
CA VAL A 173 -14.50 -6.08 -9.87
C VAL A 173 -13.05 -5.74 -10.22
N ILE A 174 -12.37 -5.11 -9.28
CA ILE A 174 -10.97 -4.73 -9.36
C ILE A 174 -10.24 -5.27 -8.13
N GLU A 175 -9.00 -5.72 -8.32
CA GLU A 175 -8.01 -5.85 -7.25
C GLU A 175 -7.27 -4.51 -7.15
N GLN A 176 -7.01 -4.01 -5.95
CA GLN A 176 -6.61 -2.62 -5.73
C GLN A 176 -5.23 -2.53 -5.09
N ALA A 177 -4.29 -1.86 -5.76
CA ALA A 177 -3.14 -1.34 -5.05
C ALA A 177 -3.53 -0.16 -4.13
N THR A 178 -3.67 -0.45 -2.84
CA THR A 178 -3.89 0.55 -1.78
C THR A 178 -2.63 0.69 -0.92
N PHE A 179 -2.29 1.91 -0.49
CA PHE A 179 -1.06 2.11 0.28
C PHE A 179 -1.34 1.86 1.76
N THR A 180 -1.06 0.65 2.23
CA THR A 180 -0.71 0.41 3.63
C THR A 180 0.82 0.52 3.77
N GLY A 181 1.30 1.19 4.80
CA GLY A 181 2.73 1.18 5.14
C GLY A 181 3.22 -0.19 5.58
N THR A 182 4.54 -0.34 5.63
CA THR A 182 5.29 -1.58 5.90
C THR A 182 5.94 -1.52 7.29
N ASP A 183 6.79 -2.50 7.65
CA ASP A 183 7.61 -2.44 8.86
C ASP A 183 8.89 -1.58 8.70
N ASN A 184 9.04 -0.91 7.55
CA ASN A 184 10.14 0.01 7.26
C ASN A 184 9.71 1.47 7.46
N ASN A 185 10.62 2.42 7.21
CA ASN A 185 10.29 3.84 7.34
C ASN A 185 9.50 4.32 6.10
N ASP A 186 8.22 4.63 6.27
CA ASP A 186 7.32 5.00 5.18
C ASP A 186 6.92 6.49 5.15
N LEU A 187 6.62 6.99 3.95
CA LEU A 187 6.03 8.31 3.73
C LEU A 187 4.66 8.13 3.09
N LEU A 188 3.60 8.43 3.86
CA LEU A 188 2.20 8.26 3.49
C LEU A 188 1.56 9.63 3.19
N PRO A 189 1.53 10.07 1.92
CA PRO A 189 0.86 11.31 1.53
C PRO A 189 -0.67 11.13 1.42
N PRO A 190 -1.45 12.22 1.37
CA PRO A 190 -2.90 12.12 1.20
C PRO A 190 -3.25 11.58 -0.19
N THR A 191 -4.32 10.78 -0.28
CA THR A 191 -4.66 10.04 -1.51
C THR A 191 -5.04 10.98 -2.67
N ARG A 192 -5.42 12.24 -2.36
CA ARG A 192 -5.92 13.22 -3.35
C ARG A 192 -5.26 14.61 -3.26
N ARG A 193 -4.29 14.93 -4.12
CA ARG A 193 -3.51 16.19 -4.01
C ARG A 193 -4.10 17.47 -4.62
N ILE A 194 -5.14 17.41 -5.47
CA ILE A 194 -5.86 18.64 -5.86
C ILE A 194 -6.83 18.95 -4.73
N ASN A 195 -6.59 20.04 -3.98
CA ASN A 195 -7.32 20.50 -2.78
C ASN A 195 -7.18 19.66 -1.50
N ARG A 196 -6.45 18.54 -1.53
CA ARG A 196 -6.17 17.67 -0.37
C ARG A 196 -7.43 17.06 0.26
N ARG A 197 -8.57 16.98 -0.43
CA ARG A 197 -9.84 16.46 0.14
C ARG A 197 -10.00 14.96 -0.02
N GLY A 198 -10.30 14.27 1.07
CA GLY A 198 -10.61 12.84 1.12
C GLY A 198 -10.88 12.44 2.56
N ASN A 199 -11.54 11.31 2.77
CA ASN A 199 -11.47 10.64 4.06
C ASN A 199 -10.55 9.45 3.81
N ASP A 200 -9.31 9.56 4.25
CA ASP A 200 -8.25 8.59 3.99
C ASP A 200 -8.08 7.64 5.20
N ILE A 201 -7.60 6.43 4.96
CA ILE A 201 -7.21 5.48 6.00
C ILE A 201 -5.71 5.23 5.85
N PHE A 202 -4.96 5.45 6.93
CA PHE A 202 -3.52 5.25 6.98
C PHE A 202 -3.18 4.15 7.96
N LYS A 203 -2.43 3.16 7.50
CA LYS A 203 -1.85 2.12 8.34
C LYS A 203 -0.35 2.08 8.10
N PRO A 204 0.46 2.92 8.75
CA PRO A 204 1.89 3.06 8.47
C PRO A 204 2.73 1.81 8.77
N GLY A 205 2.27 0.91 9.64
CA GLY A 205 3.05 -0.26 10.07
C GLY A 205 4.04 0.07 11.19
N LEU A 206 5.10 -0.74 11.32
CA LEU A 206 6.24 -0.47 12.21
C LEU A 206 7.29 0.40 11.49
N GLY A 207 8.37 0.78 12.16
CA GLY A 207 9.39 1.66 11.56
C GLY A 207 9.20 3.14 11.91
N ASN A 208 9.82 4.05 11.16
CA ASN A 208 9.74 5.49 11.41
C ASN A 208 9.04 6.21 10.26
N ASP A 209 7.77 6.50 10.45
CA ASP A 209 6.85 6.86 9.39
C ASP A 209 6.43 8.33 9.45
N THR A 210 5.99 8.84 8.31
CA THR A 210 5.40 10.17 8.20
C THR A 210 4.07 10.09 7.45
N VAL A 211 2.98 10.52 8.07
CA VAL A 211 1.62 10.52 7.53
C VAL A 211 1.09 11.96 7.38
N ASP A 212 0.39 12.24 6.28
CA ASP A 212 -0.35 13.49 6.08
C ASP A 212 -1.73 13.21 5.47
N GLY A 213 -2.81 13.33 6.26
CA GLY A 213 -4.18 13.07 5.80
C GLY A 213 -4.78 14.15 4.90
N GLY A 214 -4.20 15.35 4.90
CA GLY A 214 -4.70 16.46 4.11
C GLY A 214 -5.95 17.11 4.71
N THR A 215 -7.12 16.90 4.12
CA THR A 215 -8.37 17.53 4.55
C THR A 215 -9.52 16.55 4.40
N GLY A 216 -10.42 16.55 5.36
CA GLY A 216 -11.54 15.63 5.43
C GLY A 216 -11.51 14.98 6.80
N ASN A 217 -11.98 13.75 6.90
CA ASN A 217 -11.91 12.97 8.14
C ASN A 217 -11.02 11.78 7.89
N ASP A 218 -9.77 11.87 8.35
CA ASP A 218 -8.74 10.88 8.09
C ASP A 218 -8.51 10.00 9.31
N LEU A 219 -8.37 8.69 9.09
CA LEU A 219 -8.14 7.66 10.11
C LEU A 219 -6.68 7.22 10.09
N LEU A 220 -6.02 7.25 11.25
CA LEU A 220 -4.70 6.65 11.45
C LEU A 220 -4.81 5.39 12.33
N ILE A 221 -4.40 4.25 11.78
CA ILE A 221 -4.35 2.95 12.43
C ILE A 221 -2.91 2.65 12.85
N VAL A 222 -2.64 2.56 14.16
CA VAL A 222 -1.32 2.25 14.73
C VAL A 222 -1.43 1.01 15.60
N ASP A 223 -0.61 0.00 15.33
CA ASP A 223 -0.49 -1.19 16.18
C ASP A 223 0.97 -1.39 16.59
N TYR A 224 1.28 -1.03 17.84
CA TYR A 224 2.59 -1.22 18.44
C TYR A 224 2.59 -2.32 19.50
N SER A 225 1.60 -3.21 19.51
CA SER A 225 1.51 -4.33 20.47
C SER A 225 2.72 -5.27 20.44
N ALA A 226 3.42 -5.36 19.30
CA ALA A 226 4.65 -6.12 19.14
C ALA A 226 5.88 -5.50 19.84
N ASN A 227 5.79 -4.24 20.30
CA ASN A 227 6.89 -3.55 20.98
C ASN A 227 7.04 -4.03 22.43
N THR A 228 8.23 -4.53 22.77
CA THR A 228 8.46 -5.28 24.02
C THR A 228 9.38 -4.59 25.03
N TYR A 229 9.70 -3.30 24.83
CA TYR A 229 10.68 -2.62 25.69
C TYR A 229 10.12 -1.51 26.57
N SER A 230 9.23 -0.65 26.05
CA SER A 230 8.58 0.40 26.84
C SER A 230 7.21 0.73 26.28
N GLY A 231 6.40 1.41 27.11
CA GLY A 231 5.13 1.98 26.73
C GLY A 231 5.18 2.88 25.50
N LEU A 232 4.07 2.91 24.78
CA LEU A 232 3.74 3.85 23.72
C LEU A 232 3.55 5.25 24.33
N VAL A 233 4.14 6.24 23.66
CA VAL A 233 3.97 7.65 24.00
C VAL A 233 3.45 8.39 22.79
N SER A 234 2.24 8.93 22.90
CA SER A 234 1.68 9.90 21.97
C SER A 234 2.04 11.33 22.42
N SER A 235 2.65 12.10 21.53
CA SER A 235 2.92 13.53 21.70
C SER A 235 2.01 14.34 20.78
N GLY A 236 0.94 14.89 21.36
CA GLY A 236 -0.06 15.70 20.66
C GLY A 236 -1.39 14.96 20.58
N GLY A 237 -2.45 15.53 21.17
CA GLY A 237 -3.83 15.15 20.87
C GLY A 237 -4.35 15.94 19.67
N GLY A 238 -5.26 15.35 18.89
CA GLY A 238 -5.85 15.99 17.72
C GLY A 238 -5.04 15.82 16.43
N ILE A 239 -5.08 16.83 15.55
CA ILE A 239 -4.75 16.63 14.12
C ILE A 239 -3.27 16.48 13.74
N ASN A 240 -2.32 16.82 14.62
CA ASN A 240 -0.89 16.66 14.33
C ASN A 240 -0.16 16.16 15.57
N GLY A 241 0.77 15.24 15.39
CA GLY A 241 1.49 14.68 16.52
C GLY A 241 2.48 13.60 16.13
N THR A 242 2.85 12.81 17.13
CA THR A 242 3.74 11.67 16.98
C THR A 242 3.30 10.58 17.93
N ILE A 243 3.24 9.34 17.46
CA ILE A 243 3.04 8.16 18.30
C ILE A 243 4.30 7.32 18.18
N GLN A 244 4.88 6.89 19.31
CA GLN A 244 6.10 6.08 19.29
C GLN A 244 6.16 5.06 20.43
N ALA A 245 6.75 3.91 20.18
CA ALA A 245 7.07 2.90 21.18
C ALA A 245 8.50 2.39 20.99
N GLN A 246 9.21 2.10 22.07
CA GLN A 246 10.58 1.59 21.98
C GLN A 246 10.56 0.08 21.72
N LYS A 247 11.27 -0.36 20.68
CA LYS A 247 11.28 -1.77 20.26
C LYS A 247 12.34 -2.62 20.92
N ASN A 248 13.41 -2.01 21.43
CA ASN A 248 14.49 -2.73 22.08
C ASN A 248 15.37 -1.85 22.99
N ALA A 249 16.27 -2.50 23.73
CA ALA A 249 17.20 -1.87 24.66
C ALA A 249 18.24 -0.93 24.03
N LEU A 250 18.35 -0.89 22.70
CA LEU A 250 19.30 -0.02 21.99
C LEU A 250 18.74 1.38 21.71
N GLY A 251 17.51 1.67 22.14
CA GLY A 251 16.88 2.98 21.89
C GLY A 251 16.27 3.11 20.49
N GLN A 252 15.96 1.98 19.84
CA GLN A 252 15.24 2.00 18.57
C GLN A 252 13.74 2.08 18.81
N PHE A 253 13.05 2.81 17.95
CA PHE A 253 11.60 3.06 18.05
C PHE A 253 10.90 2.60 16.79
N ASP A 254 9.65 2.19 16.97
CA ASP A 254 8.63 2.40 15.96
C ASP A 254 7.92 3.72 16.28
N ARG A 255 7.71 4.55 15.25
CA ARG A 255 7.24 5.93 15.38
C ARG A 255 6.51 6.37 14.12
N VAL A 256 5.28 6.84 14.25
CA VAL A 256 4.60 7.61 13.21
C VAL A 256 4.56 9.09 13.58
N THR A 257 4.98 9.96 12.67
CA THR A 257 4.76 11.40 12.73
C THR A 257 3.58 11.73 11.81
N TYR A 258 2.48 12.27 12.33
CA TYR A 258 1.29 12.48 11.53
C TYR A 258 0.86 13.95 11.49
N THR A 259 0.18 14.31 10.40
CA THR A 259 -0.44 15.61 10.20
C THR A 259 -1.80 15.47 9.54
N ASN A 260 -2.73 16.37 9.89
CA ASN A 260 -4.12 16.36 9.44
C ASN A 260 -4.82 14.99 9.61
N ILE A 261 -4.85 14.45 10.83
CA ILE A 261 -5.55 13.20 11.17
C ILE A 261 -6.61 13.45 12.23
N GLU A 262 -7.87 13.18 11.94
CA GLU A 262 -8.98 13.49 12.83
C GLU A 262 -9.42 12.32 13.71
N GLN A 263 -9.16 11.09 13.27
CA GLN A 263 -9.61 9.84 13.90
C GLN A 263 -8.44 8.87 14.10
N PHE A 264 -8.45 8.12 15.20
CA PHE A 264 -7.42 7.19 15.57
C PHE A 264 -7.98 5.80 15.91
N ASP A 265 -7.27 4.77 15.45
CA ASP A 265 -7.36 3.40 15.93
C ASP A 265 -5.96 3.02 16.44
N ILE A 266 -5.77 2.99 17.76
CA ILE A 266 -4.46 2.79 18.39
C ILE A 266 -4.50 1.55 19.25
N THR A 267 -3.63 0.59 18.93
CA THR A 267 -3.26 -0.51 19.82
C THR A 267 -1.88 -0.25 20.42
N GLY A 268 -1.87 -0.11 21.74
CA GLY A 268 -0.72 0.17 22.61
C GLY A 268 0.19 -1.04 22.81
N THR A 269 0.96 -1.04 23.89
CA THR A 269 1.97 -2.07 24.21
C THR A 269 1.57 -2.88 25.43
N GLY A 270 2.38 -3.88 25.80
CA GLY A 270 2.19 -4.59 27.08
C GLY A 270 2.69 -3.82 28.33
N PHE A 271 2.93 -2.51 28.24
CA PHE A 271 3.46 -1.65 29.30
C PHE A 271 2.61 -0.38 29.46
N ASP A 272 2.85 0.36 30.54
CA ASP A 272 2.20 1.65 30.83
C ASP A 272 2.27 2.63 29.65
N ASP A 273 1.15 2.79 28.95
CA ASP A 273 1.05 3.62 27.76
C ASP A 273 0.50 5.03 28.05
N ILE A 274 0.82 5.97 27.18
CA ILE A 274 0.24 7.32 27.13
C ILE A 274 -0.38 7.53 25.75
N ILE A 275 -1.70 7.39 25.66
CA ILE A 275 -2.46 7.45 24.41
C ILE A 275 -3.38 8.69 24.43
N TYR A 276 -3.30 9.47 23.34
CA TYR A 276 -4.22 10.59 23.08
C TYR A 276 -4.99 10.32 21.79
N GLY A 277 -6.31 10.45 21.85
CA GLY A 277 -7.22 10.42 20.71
C GLY A 277 -7.33 11.75 19.97
N GLY A 278 -8.25 11.77 19.01
CA GLY A 278 -8.52 12.83 18.08
C GLY A 278 -9.79 13.62 18.40
N ALA A 279 -10.38 14.16 17.34
CA ALA A 279 -11.58 14.98 17.41
C ALA A 279 -12.86 14.19 17.09
N LEU A 280 -12.72 13.01 16.48
CA LEU A 280 -13.81 12.13 16.07
C LEU A 280 -13.88 10.89 16.97
N ASP A 281 -14.69 9.90 16.60
CA ASP A 281 -14.91 8.69 17.39
C ASP A 281 -13.68 7.77 17.28
N ASP A 282 -12.88 7.67 18.35
CA ASP A 282 -11.64 6.90 18.36
C ASP A 282 -11.81 5.50 18.98
N THR A 283 -10.93 4.58 18.58
CA THR A 283 -10.77 3.25 19.20
C THR A 283 -9.35 3.16 19.77
N LEU A 284 -9.23 3.09 21.10
CA LEU A 284 -7.94 3.18 21.79
C LEU A 284 -7.80 2.00 22.75
N HIS A 285 -6.77 1.20 22.56
CA HIS A 285 -6.46 0.03 23.37
C HIS A 285 -5.09 0.20 24.01
N GLY A 286 -5.02 0.32 25.33
CA GLY A 286 -3.74 0.33 26.07
C GLY A 286 -3.12 -1.05 26.27
N GLU A 287 -3.88 -2.12 25.97
CA GLU A 287 -3.47 -3.50 26.21
C GLU A 287 -3.14 -3.81 27.68
N GLY A 288 -1.86 -3.80 28.06
CA GLY A 288 -1.44 -4.17 29.42
C GLY A 288 -0.56 -3.11 30.05
N GLY A 289 -0.62 -2.96 31.37
CA GLY A 289 0.08 -1.88 32.07
C GLY A 289 -0.89 -1.00 32.83
N ASP A 290 -0.36 0.04 33.48
CA ASP A 290 -1.15 1.09 34.11
C ASP A 290 -1.24 2.30 33.15
N ASP A 291 -2.20 2.26 32.23
CA ASP A 291 -2.28 3.20 31.11
C ASP A 291 -2.92 4.55 31.44
N TYR A 292 -2.47 5.58 30.72
CA TYR A 292 -3.15 6.86 30.60
C TYR A 292 -3.76 6.98 29.19
N ILE A 293 -5.09 6.97 29.10
CA ILE A 293 -5.81 7.12 27.84
C ILE A 293 -6.74 8.34 27.92
N ASP A 294 -6.49 9.31 27.05
CA ASP A 294 -7.36 10.46 26.83
C ASP A 294 -7.97 10.36 25.43
N GLY A 295 -9.23 9.92 25.36
CA GLY A 295 -9.93 9.76 24.09
C GLY A 295 -10.24 11.05 23.34
N GLY A 296 -10.01 12.23 23.92
CA GLY A 296 -10.36 13.48 23.26
C GLY A 296 -11.89 13.68 23.11
N ASN A 297 -12.33 14.17 21.95
CA ASN A 297 -13.76 14.36 21.66
C ASN A 297 -14.38 13.07 21.10
N GLY A 298 -15.66 13.09 20.71
CA GLY A 298 -16.31 11.94 20.09
C GLY A 298 -16.85 10.90 21.09
N ASN A 299 -17.41 9.83 20.54
CA ASN A 299 -17.87 8.65 21.28
C ASN A 299 -16.80 7.56 21.20
N ASN A 300 -15.88 7.57 22.15
CA ASN A 300 -14.68 6.73 22.09
C ASN A 300 -14.90 5.35 22.70
N ILE A 301 -14.15 4.38 22.17
CA ILE A 301 -13.95 3.05 22.74
C ILE A 301 -12.57 3.04 23.38
N LEU A 302 -12.51 2.81 24.69
CA LEU A 302 -11.29 2.78 25.52
C LEU A 302 -11.17 1.44 26.26
#